data_AF-A0A4R2ZRE5-F1
#
_entry.id   AF-A0A4R2ZRE5-F1
#
_cell.length_a   1.000
_cell.length_b   1.000
_cell.length_c   1.000
_cell.angle_alpha   90.00
_cell.angle_beta   90.00
_cell.angle_gamma   90.00
#
_symmetry.space_group_name_H-M   'P 1'
#
loop_
_entity.id
_entity.type
_entity.pdbx_description
1 polymer ?
#
loop_
_entity_poly.entity_id
_entity_poly.type
_entity_poly.pdbx_seq_one_letter_code
_entity_poly.pdbx_strand_id
1 'polypeptide(L)' 'MKAYVDSLRTIRSVLNDFCRNHQLSLGDDVALEASKKLIALCTESEQTAAQMLAYVEQWYRLIC' A
#
# COMPACT_ATOMS: atom_id res chain seq x y z
N MET A 1 17.64 0.27 11.63
CA MET A 1 16.38 -0.18 12.28
C MET A 1 15.28 0.90 12.28
N LYS A 2 15.57 2.17 12.59
CA LYS A 2 14.57 3.26 12.61
C LYS A 2 13.82 3.47 11.28
N ALA A 3 14.54 3.53 10.17
CA ALA A 3 13.97 3.68 8.83
C ALA A 3 12.95 2.57 8.46
N TYR A 4 13.21 1.33 8.86
CA TYR A 4 12.32 0.20 8.56
C TYR A 4 10.98 0.29 9.31
N VAL A 5 11.00 0.74 10.57
CA VAL A 5 9.79 0.96 11.37
C VAL A 5 8.96 2.11 10.80
N ASP A 6 9.61 3.17 10.31
CA ASP A 6 8.95 4.30 9.67
C ASP A 6 8.32 3.90 8.31
N SER A 7 8.98 3.02 7.55
CA SER A 7 8.42 2.43 6.32
C SER A 7 7.17 1.59 6.58
N LEU A 8 7.15 0.75 7.62
CA LEU A 8 5.98 -0.07 7.96
C LEU A 8 4.77 0.77 8.38
N ARG A 9 5.00 1.87 9.11
CA ARG A 9 3.93 2.81 9.47
C ARG A 9 3.34 3.48 8.23
N THR A 10 4.21 3.88 7.30
CA THR A 10 3.79 4.47 6.02
C THR A 10 2.97 3.49 5.20
N ILE A 11 3.44 2.25 5.04
CA ILE A 11 2.71 1.18 4.33
C ILE A 11 1.32 0.97 4.96
N ARG A 12 1.24 0.87 6.28
CA ARG A 12 -0.04 0.68 6.97
C ARG A 12 -0.99 1.86 6.77
N SER A 13 -0.48 3.08 6.79
CA SER A 13 -1.29 4.28 6.52
C SER A 13 -1.87 4.24 5.11
N VAL A 14 -1.01 4.01 4.11
CA VAL A 14 -1.42 3.94 2.70
C VAL A 14 -2.42 2.82 2.46
N LEU A 15 -2.20 1.64 3.05
CA LEU A 15 -3.11 0.51 2.92
C LEU A 15 -4.49 0.82 3.53
N ASN A 16 -4.53 1.48 4.69
CA ASN A 16 -5.80 1.89 5.31
C ASN A 16 -6.56 2.89 4.45
N ASP A 17 -5.87 3.86 3.85
CA ASP A 17 -6.49 4.87 2.99
C ASP A 17 -7.03 4.23 1.71
N PHE A 18 -6.24 3.35 1.07
CA PHE A 18 -6.67 2.55 -0.06
C PHE A 18 -7.92 1.73 0.26
N CYS A 19 -7.91 0.96 1.36
CA CYS A 19 -9.06 0.14 1.75
C CYS A 19 -10.31 0.99 2.02
N ARG A 20 -10.14 2.15 2.66
CA ARG A 20 -11.26 3.08 2.92
C ARG A 20 -11.85 3.63 1.63
N ASN A 21 -11.02 4.01 0.66
CA ASN A 21 -11.46 4.56 -0.62
C ASN A 21 -12.29 3.55 -1.43
N HIS A 22 -11.92 2.28 -1.36
CA HIS A 22 -12.56 1.19 -2.13
C HIS A 22 -13.55 0.36 -1.31
N GLN A 23 -13.87 0.78 -0.08
CA GLN A 23 -14.75 0.07 0.85
C GLN A 23 -14.34 -1.39 1.11
N LEU A 24 -13.04 -1.66 1.06
CA LEU A 24 -12.46 -2.99 1.28
C LEU A 24 -12.23 -3.24 2.77
N SER A 25 -12.40 -4.49 3.19
CA SER A 25 -11.92 -4.94 4.49
C SER A 25 -10.41 -5.20 4.43
N LEU A 26 -9.67 -4.92 5.51
CA LEU A 26 -8.22 -5.21 5.55
C LEU A 26 -7.89 -6.71 5.40
N GLY A 27 -8.85 -7.60 5.68
CA GLY A 27 -8.72 -9.03 5.48
C GLY A 27 -9.18 -9.53 4.10
N ASP A 28 -9.58 -8.64 3.20
CA ASP A 28 -9.93 -8.97 1.82
C ASP A 28 -8.67 -9.39 1.04
N ASP A 29 -8.81 -10.33 0.11
CA ASP A 29 -7.72 -10.77 -0.78
C ASP A 29 -7.14 -9.59 -1.57
N VAL A 30 -7.97 -8.62 -1.96
CA VAL A 30 -7.51 -7.39 -2.63
C VAL A 30 -6.62 -6.55 -1.71
N ALA A 31 -7.00 -6.41 -0.43
CA ALA A 31 -6.20 -5.69 0.56
C ALA A 31 -4.88 -6.42 0.85
N LEU A 32 -4.90 -7.76 0.84
CA LEU A 32 -3.69 -8.57 0.97
C LEU A 32 -2.75 -8.35 -0.21
N GLU A 33 -3.24 -8.37 -1.45
CA GLU A 33 -2.42 -8.13 -2.65
C GLU A 33 -1.90 -6.67 -2.70
N ALA A 34 -2.71 -5.70 -2.31
CA ALA A 34 -2.29 -4.32 -2.12
C ALA A 34 -1.12 -4.22 -1.13
N SER A 35 -1.18 -4.95 -0.01
CA SER A 35 -0.11 -4.95 0.99
C SER A 35 1.21 -5.52 0.45
N LYS A 36 1.16 -6.61 -0.34
CA LYS A 36 2.34 -7.22 -0.97
C LYS A 36 3.02 -6.25 -1.93
N LYS A 37 2.22 -5.52 -2.72
CA LYS A 37 2.68 -4.50 -3.66
C LYS A 37 3.36 -3.33 -2.98
N LEU A 38 2.79 -2.82 -1.88
CA LEU A 38 3.38 -1.74 -1.10
C LEU A 38 4.70 -2.17 -0.44
N ILE A 39 4.78 -3.40 0.07
CA ILE A 39 6.02 -3.95 0.65
C ILE A 39 7.11 -4.06 -0.42
N ALA A 40 6.80 -4.64 -1.59
CA ALA A 40 7.75 -4.77 -2.69
C ALA A 40 8.28 -3.40 -3.14
N LEU A 41 7.38 -2.43 -3.33
CA LEU A 41 7.73 -1.07 -3.71
C LEU A 41 8.68 -0.41 -2.71
N CYS A 42 8.43 -0.59 -1.40
CA CYS A 42 9.30 -0.10 -0.33
C CYS A 42 10.70 -0.73 -0.33
N THR A 43 10.85 -1.98 -0.80
CA THR A 43 12.15 -2.65 -0.85
C THR A 43 13.01 -2.19 -2.02
N GLU A 44 12.40 -1.63 -3.07
CA GLU A 44 13.08 -1.22 -4.30
C GLU A 44 13.55 0.24 -4.27
N SER A 45 12.83 1.12 -3.57
CA SER A 45 13.16 2.56 -3.52
C SER A 45 12.51 3.29 -2.34
N GLU A 46 13.11 4.42 -1.94
CA GLU A 46 12.43 5.35 -1.04
C GLU A 46 11.26 6.01 -1.79
N GLN A 47 10.05 5.76 -1.29
CA GLN A 47 8.82 6.31 -1.85
C GLN A 47 8.10 7.13 -0.79
N THR A 48 7.45 8.20 -1.22
CA THR A 48 6.50 8.94 -0.38
C THR A 48 5.18 8.18 -0.28
N ALA A 49 4.41 8.45 0.78
CA ALA A 49 3.07 7.88 0.95
C ALA A 49 2.16 8.14 -0.27
N ALA A 50 2.27 9.33 -0.88
CA ALA A 50 1.49 9.70 -2.07
C ALA A 50 1.85 8.85 -3.29
N GLN A 51 3.14 8.58 -3.51
CA GLN A 51 3.60 7.71 -4.61
C GLN A 51 3.15 6.26 -4.39
N MET A 52 3.24 5.77 -3.16
CA MET A 52 2.76 4.44 -2.78
C MET A 52 1.25 4.28 -3.02
N LEU A 53 0.46 5.28 -2.64
CA LEU A 53 -0.99 5.28 -2.89
C LEU A 53 -1.28 5.29 -4.38
N ALA A 54 -0.63 6.16 -5.16
CA ALA A 54 -0.82 6.21 -6.61
C ALA A 54 -0.47 4.88 -7.29
N TYR A 55 0.59 4.20 -6.83
CA TYR A 55 1.00 2.90 -7.35
C TYR A 55 -0.06 1.82 -7.12
N VAL A 56 -0.59 1.71 -5.90
CA VAL A 56 -1.61 0.69 -5.58
C VAL A 56 -2.96 1.01 -6.24
N GLU A 57 -3.32 2.28 -6.35
CA GLU A 57 -4.50 2.74 -7.10
C GLU A 57 -4.40 2.41 -8.59
N GLN A 58 -3.22 2.63 -9.20
CA GLN A 58 -3.00 2.29 -10.60
C GLN A 58 -3.13 0.78 -10.82
N TRP A 59 -2.55 -0.03 -9.93
CA TRP A 59 -2.70 -1.48 -10.01
C TRP A 59 -4.16 -1.91 -9.88
N TYR A 60 -4.90 -1.36 -8.92
CA TYR A 60 -6.29 -1.72 -8.66
C TYR A 60 -7.19 -1.47 -9.87
N ARG A 61 -6.99 -0.34 -10.58
CA ARG A 61 -7.70 -0.02 -11.83
C ARG A 61 -7.42 -0.99 -13.00
N LEU A 62 -6.38 -1.83 -12.91
CA LEU A 62 -6.08 -2.82 -13.94
C LEU A 62 -6.78 -4.16 -13.68
N ILE A 63 -7.28 -4.38 -12.46
CA ILE A 63 -7.91 -5.64 -12.03
C ILE A 63 -9.41 -5.50 -11.76
N CYS A 64 -9.95 -4.28 -11.78
CA CYS A 64 -11.36 -3.94 -11.64
C CYS A 64 -11.85 -3.19 -12.88
#